data_AF-A0A940FJC3-F1
#
_entry.id   AF-A0A940FJC3-F1
#
_cell.length_a   1.000
_cell.length_b   1.000
_cell.length_c   1.000
_cell.angle_alpha   90.00
_cell.angle_beta   90.00
_cell.angle_gamma   90.00
#
_symmetry.space_group_name_H-M   'P 1'
#
loop_
_entity.id
_entity.type
_entity.pdbx_description
1 polymer ?
#
loop_
_entity_poly.entity_id
_entity_poly.type
_entity_poly.pdbx_seq_one_letter_code
_entity_poly.pdbx_strand_id
1 'polypeptide(L)'
;TGTESLTFNEFGDKSTSIDEVEIKMFDENGKLVNKVKKKDIFKQADQSGLVGEGYYYLHTMKPASYPVTIEYNYQISFYGTLNYPDYNIVGFNESVQSSSFIAKVPISLDLRFKEHEIKLKPEISAEGTYKKYKWTVNNMPAIKYEPGSVRSDYYFPRIILAPNKFKIYNTTGEMTSWNALGQWRQSLYNGLDELPAERKAFFANLVKDAPDERTKIELVYNYLQKNFRYVSIQLGIGGWKPFPAKFTDEKKYGDCKALSFYMYSVLKSLGIKSYVASINAGSNMPPVDPGFPINAFNHLILCVPQKHDSIWLECTSQTTDFNYLSNFTENRNALLVTENGGVLVPTPVSDPRKNSLVTFTNIYLDPSAFGRTTTKFFCNGEFRESMQELSMAKIDDQKEAIVYAYGFKQPDEFKFTKIADQEFNL
;
A
#
# COMPACT_ATOMS: atom_id res chain seq x y z
N THR A 1 -19.03 16.53 7.78
CA THR A 1 -20.08 17.07 6.88
C THR A 1 -20.40 15.99 5.88
N GLY A 2 -21.67 15.66 5.59
CA GLY A 2 -22.05 14.60 4.63
C GLY A 2 -21.72 14.91 3.16
N THR A 3 -20.75 15.80 2.93
CA THR A 3 -20.32 16.28 1.62
C THR A 3 -19.48 15.24 0.87
N GLU A 4 -18.78 14.36 1.59
CA GLU A 4 -18.04 13.25 1.00
C GLU A 4 -19.00 12.27 0.30
N SER A 5 -20.15 12.00 0.92
CA SER A 5 -21.22 11.15 0.41
C SER A 5 -21.95 11.73 -0.83
N LEU A 6 -21.57 12.92 -1.31
CA LEU A 6 -22.04 13.51 -2.58
C LEU A 6 -21.12 13.18 -3.77
N THR A 7 -19.96 12.58 -3.51
CA THR A 7 -18.96 12.29 -4.53
C THR A 7 -18.99 10.82 -4.91
N PHE A 8 -19.27 10.56 -6.19
CA PHE A 8 -18.98 9.28 -6.80
C PHE A 8 -17.50 9.21 -7.15
N ASN A 9 -16.81 8.19 -6.66
CA ASN A 9 -15.39 7.96 -6.92
C ASN A 9 -15.14 6.46 -7.03
N GLU A 10 -14.98 5.97 -8.26
CA GLU A 10 -14.70 4.56 -8.51
C GLU A 10 -13.48 4.39 -9.43
N PHE A 11 -12.63 3.43 -9.08
CA PHE A 11 -11.42 3.12 -9.84
C PHE A 11 -11.73 2.21 -11.04
N GLY A 12 -11.00 2.41 -12.13
CA GLY A 12 -11.02 1.54 -13.30
C GLY A 12 -9.63 1.38 -13.89
N ASP A 13 -9.40 0.23 -14.51
CA ASP A 13 -8.19 -0.12 -15.26
C ASP A 13 -8.53 -1.22 -16.29
N LYS A 14 -7.55 -2.00 -16.75
CA LYS A 14 -7.81 -3.15 -17.64
C LYS A 14 -8.44 -4.35 -16.93
N SER A 15 -8.34 -4.42 -15.61
CA SER A 15 -8.86 -5.50 -14.77
C SER A 15 -10.20 -5.14 -14.11
N THR A 16 -10.60 -3.88 -14.14
CA THR A 16 -11.83 -3.36 -13.51
C THR A 16 -12.49 -2.34 -14.44
N SER A 17 -13.71 -2.62 -14.88
CA SER A 17 -14.52 -1.68 -15.67
C SER A 17 -15.76 -1.25 -14.92
N ILE A 18 -16.04 0.06 -14.92
CA ILE A 18 -17.35 0.57 -14.56
C ILE A 18 -18.21 0.46 -15.82
N ASP A 19 -19.29 -0.32 -15.78
CA ASP A 19 -20.09 -0.65 -16.95
C ASP A 19 -21.25 0.33 -17.10
N GLU A 20 -22.01 0.51 -16.02
CA GLU A 20 -23.18 1.40 -15.93
C GLU A 20 -23.06 2.29 -14.70
N VAL A 21 -23.51 3.53 -14.82
CA VAL A 21 -23.65 4.46 -13.69
C VAL A 21 -24.86 5.34 -13.92
N GLU A 22 -25.71 5.43 -12.91
CA GLU A 22 -26.82 6.36 -12.78
C GLU A 22 -26.81 6.93 -11.36
N ILE A 23 -26.67 8.24 -11.25
CA ILE A 23 -26.71 8.98 -9.98
C ILE A 23 -27.93 9.88 -10.03
N LYS A 24 -28.82 9.78 -9.04
CA LYS A 24 -29.99 10.66 -8.89
C LYS A 24 -29.89 11.46 -7.60
N MET A 25 -30.31 12.72 -7.67
CA MET A 25 -30.53 13.57 -6.50
C MET A 25 -31.99 13.93 -6.38
N PHE A 26 -32.52 13.77 -5.17
CA PHE A 26 -33.86 14.17 -4.79
C PHE A 26 -33.78 15.26 -3.73
N ASP A 27 -34.71 16.22 -3.77
CA ASP A 27 -34.86 17.23 -2.73
C ASP A 27 -35.52 16.67 -1.46
N GLU A 28 -35.72 17.52 -0.46
CA GLU A 28 -36.36 17.18 0.82
C GLU A 28 -37.78 16.59 0.70
N ASN A 29 -38.47 16.86 -0.42
CA ASN A 29 -39.82 16.35 -0.70
C ASN A 29 -39.78 15.07 -1.55
N GLY A 30 -38.59 14.54 -1.85
CA GLY A 30 -38.41 13.36 -2.69
C GLY A 30 -38.59 13.63 -4.19
N LYS A 31 -38.61 14.89 -4.64
CA LYS A 31 -38.68 15.21 -6.06
C LYS A 31 -37.30 15.11 -6.68
N LEU A 32 -37.21 14.43 -7.83
CA LEU A 32 -35.97 14.34 -8.61
C LEU A 32 -35.56 15.73 -9.12
N VAL A 33 -34.37 16.19 -8.73
CA VAL A 33 -33.83 17.51 -9.12
C VAL A 33 -32.59 17.42 -10.00
N ASN A 34 -31.86 16.30 -9.97
CA ASN A 34 -30.70 16.09 -10.83
C ASN A 34 -30.50 14.60 -11.15
N LYS A 35 -29.98 14.30 -12.34
CA LYS A 35 -29.68 12.96 -12.81
C LYS A 35 -28.43 12.98 -13.68
N VAL A 36 -27.47 12.12 -13.35
CA VAL A 36 -26.17 12.00 -14.02
C VAL A 36 -26.01 10.56 -14.50
N LYS A 37 -25.55 10.38 -15.74
CA LYS A 37 -25.22 9.06 -16.28
C LYS A 37 -23.71 8.95 -16.47
N LYS A 38 -23.22 7.73 -16.65
CA LYS A 38 -21.80 7.44 -16.92
C LYS A 38 -21.11 8.37 -17.93
N LYS A 39 -21.80 8.74 -19.03
CA LYS A 39 -21.25 9.63 -20.08
C LYS A 39 -20.94 11.06 -19.59
N ASP A 40 -21.56 11.46 -18.49
CA ASP A 40 -21.45 12.78 -17.88
C ASP A 40 -20.39 12.78 -16.75
N ILE A 41 -19.78 11.62 -16.46
CA ILE A 41 -18.78 11.45 -15.40
C ILE A 41 -17.38 11.65 -15.97
N PHE A 42 -16.60 12.48 -15.29
CA PHE A 42 -15.23 12.78 -15.68
C PHE A 42 -14.30 11.61 -15.34
N LYS A 43 -13.35 11.34 -16.25
CA LYS A 43 -12.27 10.38 -16.01
C LYS A 43 -10.99 11.14 -15.69
N GLN A 44 -10.43 10.88 -14.51
CA GLN A 44 -9.13 11.38 -14.11
C GLN A 44 -8.11 10.26 -14.15
N ALA A 45 -6.97 10.46 -14.80
CA ALA A 45 -5.89 9.49 -14.75
C ALA A 45 -5.40 9.29 -13.30
N ASP A 46 -5.16 8.03 -12.92
CA ASP A 46 -4.50 7.74 -11.65
C ASP A 46 -3.05 8.25 -11.69
N GLN A 47 -2.65 8.96 -10.65
CA GLN A 47 -1.31 9.56 -10.52
C GLN A 47 -0.44 8.79 -9.51
N SER A 48 -0.89 7.62 -9.03
CA SER A 48 -0.16 6.79 -8.07
C SER A 48 1.17 6.20 -8.60
N GLY A 49 1.47 6.34 -9.90
CA GLY A 49 2.70 5.86 -10.52
C GLY A 49 3.13 6.65 -11.74
N LEU A 50 4.38 6.45 -12.16
CA LEU A 50 4.93 7.08 -13.36
C LEU A 50 4.34 6.48 -14.64
N VAL A 51 4.03 5.18 -14.61
CA VAL A 51 3.44 4.45 -15.73
C VAL A 51 2.33 3.54 -15.20
N GLY A 52 1.11 4.08 -15.16
CA GLY A 52 -0.11 3.39 -14.75
C GLY A 52 -1.17 3.39 -15.85
N GLU A 53 -2.06 2.40 -15.84
CA GLU A 53 -3.23 2.31 -16.73
C GLU A 53 -4.55 2.61 -16.00
N GLY A 54 -4.46 2.99 -14.73
CA GLY A 54 -5.60 3.28 -13.86
C GLY A 54 -6.20 4.66 -14.11
N TYR A 55 -7.48 4.79 -13.81
CA TYR A 55 -8.22 6.04 -13.86
C TYR A 55 -9.39 6.00 -12.87
N TYR A 56 -9.80 7.17 -12.37
CA TYR A 56 -10.95 7.33 -11.49
C TYR A 56 -12.12 7.95 -12.25
N TYR A 57 -13.31 7.38 -12.07
CA TYR A 57 -14.58 7.99 -12.45
C TYR A 57 -15.04 8.89 -11.32
N LEU A 58 -15.01 10.20 -11.56
CA LEU A 58 -15.26 11.21 -10.52
C LEU A 58 -16.45 12.10 -10.90
N HIS A 59 -17.40 12.19 -9.98
CA HIS A 59 -18.49 13.16 -10.09
C HIS A 59 -18.98 13.59 -8.70
N THR A 60 -18.94 14.89 -8.42
CA THR A 60 -19.49 15.47 -7.18
C THR A 60 -20.79 16.17 -7.46
N MET A 61 -21.86 15.69 -6.83
CA MET A 61 -23.17 16.28 -6.89
C MET A 61 -23.20 17.61 -6.11
N LYS A 62 -23.78 18.66 -6.70
CA LYS A 62 -23.84 20.01 -6.09
C LYS A 62 -25.29 20.39 -5.78
N PRO A 63 -25.81 20.07 -4.58
CA PRO A 63 -27.17 20.43 -4.20
C PRO A 63 -27.27 21.94 -3.94
N ALA A 64 -28.41 22.54 -4.30
CA ALA A 64 -28.68 23.97 -4.05
C ALA A 64 -29.10 24.25 -2.60
N SER A 65 -29.70 23.27 -1.93
CA SER A 65 -30.13 23.30 -0.53
C SER A 65 -30.05 21.89 0.06
N TYR A 66 -30.13 21.80 1.39
CA TYR A 66 -30.17 20.54 2.13
C TYR A 66 -31.45 20.49 2.98
N PRO A 67 -31.96 19.29 3.32
CA PRO A 67 -31.40 17.97 3.01
C PRO A 67 -31.65 17.52 1.56
N VAL A 68 -30.86 16.55 1.10
CA VAL A 68 -31.05 15.86 -0.18
C VAL A 68 -30.88 14.37 0.01
N THR A 69 -31.49 13.59 -0.89
CA THR A 69 -31.24 12.14 -1.01
C THR A 69 -30.45 11.88 -2.28
N ILE A 70 -29.35 11.14 -2.19
CA ILE A 70 -28.59 10.68 -3.35
C ILE A 70 -28.77 9.18 -3.51
N GLU A 71 -29.14 8.76 -4.72
CA GLU A 71 -29.18 7.36 -5.13
C GLU A 71 -28.04 7.10 -6.11
N TYR A 72 -27.14 6.18 -5.74
CA TYR A 72 -26.10 5.66 -6.61
C TYR A 72 -26.51 4.27 -7.10
N ASN A 73 -26.63 4.09 -8.41
CA ASN A 73 -26.86 2.80 -9.04
C ASN A 73 -25.79 2.58 -10.11
N TYR A 74 -24.93 1.58 -9.93
CA TYR A 74 -23.82 1.33 -10.83
C TYR A 74 -23.42 -0.15 -10.84
N GLN A 75 -22.72 -0.54 -11.90
CA GLN A 75 -22.18 -1.88 -12.08
C GLN A 75 -20.68 -1.82 -12.33
N ILE A 76 -19.93 -2.64 -11.61
CA ILE A 76 -18.49 -2.85 -11.79
C ILE A 76 -18.24 -4.28 -12.22
N SER A 77 -17.49 -4.46 -13.31
CA SER A 77 -16.99 -5.75 -13.76
C SER A 77 -15.52 -5.91 -13.42
N PHE A 78 -15.16 -7.05 -12.84
CA PHE A 78 -13.79 -7.43 -12.53
C PHE A 78 -13.32 -8.56 -13.47
N TYR A 79 -12.23 -8.34 -14.21
CA TYR A 79 -11.59 -9.31 -15.10
C TYR A 79 -10.52 -10.13 -14.37
N GLY A 80 -10.91 -10.63 -13.19
CA GLY A 80 -10.09 -11.44 -12.30
C GLY A 80 -10.83 -11.65 -10.99
N THR A 81 -10.50 -12.72 -10.28
CA THR A 81 -11.18 -13.11 -9.03
C THR A 81 -10.21 -13.27 -7.86
N LEU A 82 -9.00 -12.70 -7.96
CA LEU A 82 -7.99 -12.75 -6.90
C LEU A 82 -8.46 -12.03 -5.63
N ASN A 83 -9.14 -10.89 -5.81
CA ASN A 83 -9.71 -10.09 -4.74
C ASN A 83 -11.22 -10.02 -4.96
N TYR A 84 -11.99 -10.22 -3.90
CA TYR A 84 -13.43 -9.92 -3.88
C TYR A 84 -13.65 -8.59 -3.17
N PRO A 85 -14.68 -7.81 -3.57
CA PRO A 85 -15.07 -6.64 -2.79
C PRO A 85 -15.59 -7.08 -1.43
N ASP A 86 -15.09 -6.46 -0.38
CA ASP A 86 -15.60 -6.67 0.98
C ASP A 86 -16.99 -6.04 1.15
N TYR A 87 -17.76 -6.54 2.10
CA TYR A 87 -18.97 -5.88 2.55
C TYR A 87 -18.62 -4.84 3.63
N ASN A 88 -18.31 -3.62 3.18
CA ASN A 88 -18.15 -2.47 4.07
C ASN A 88 -19.52 -1.93 4.44
N ILE A 89 -19.85 -1.91 5.74
CA ILE A 89 -21.22 -1.68 6.20
C ILE A 89 -21.50 -0.20 6.44
N VAL A 90 -20.55 0.54 7.01
CA VAL A 90 -20.76 1.90 7.54
C VAL A 90 -19.55 2.80 7.29
N GLY A 91 -19.80 4.10 7.11
CA GLY A 91 -18.79 5.16 7.02
C GLY A 91 -18.70 6.02 8.28
N PHE A 92 -17.70 6.90 8.36
CA PHE A 92 -17.61 7.87 9.45
C PHE A 92 -18.79 8.84 9.42
N ASN A 93 -19.40 9.08 10.59
CA ASN A 93 -20.53 9.97 10.77
C ASN A 93 -21.77 9.61 9.93
N GLU A 94 -21.84 8.36 9.46
CA GLU A 94 -22.96 7.82 8.69
C GLU A 94 -23.66 6.73 9.50
N SER A 95 -24.98 6.84 9.68
CA SER A 95 -25.79 5.74 10.23
C SER A 95 -26.42 4.92 9.11
N VAL A 96 -26.60 3.63 9.35
CA VAL A 96 -27.19 2.71 8.37
C VAL A 96 -28.60 2.36 8.80
N GLN A 97 -29.60 2.81 8.06
CA GLN A 97 -30.98 2.40 8.28
C GLN A 97 -31.18 0.92 7.87
N SER A 98 -30.74 0.58 6.66
CA SER A 98 -30.74 -0.80 6.17
C SER A 98 -29.62 -0.98 5.15
N SER A 99 -28.93 -2.12 5.22
CA SER A 99 -27.90 -2.51 4.26
C SER A 99 -27.97 -4.02 4.04
N SER A 100 -27.80 -4.45 2.79
CA SER A 100 -27.80 -5.86 2.41
C SER A 100 -26.70 -6.11 1.40
N PHE A 101 -25.94 -7.18 1.60
CA PHE A 101 -24.92 -7.63 0.66
C PHE A 101 -25.24 -9.06 0.23
N ILE A 102 -25.18 -9.31 -1.08
CA ILE A 102 -25.45 -10.63 -1.66
C ILE A 102 -24.23 -11.07 -2.47
N ALA A 103 -23.60 -12.16 -2.06
CA ALA A 103 -22.61 -12.85 -2.88
C ALA A 103 -23.25 -14.09 -3.51
N LYS A 104 -23.22 -14.17 -4.85
CA LYS A 104 -23.66 -15.34 -5.61
C LYS A 104 -22.45 -15.95 -6.32
N VAL A 105 -22.03 -17.13 -5.86
CA VAL A 105 -20.80 -17.80 -6.35
C VAL A 105 -21.12 -19.18 -6.91
N PRO A 106 -20.42 -19.66 -7.96
CA PRO A 106 -20.58 -21.05 -8.42
C PRO A 106 -20.34 -22.04 -7.28
N ILE A 107 -21.17 -23.08 -7.18
CA ILE A 107 -21.09 -24.08 -6.10
C ILE A 107 -19.69 -24.71 -6.03
N SER A 108 -19.02 -24.90 -7.17
CA SER A 108 -17.68 -25.49 -7.26
C SER A 108 -16.54 -24.61 -6.77
N LEU A 109 -16.74 -23.29 -6.69
CA LEU A 109 -15.72 -22.35 -6.21
C LEU A 109 -15.89 -22.02 -4.72
N ASP A 110 -17.13 -22.04 -4.26
CA ASP A 110 -17.55 -21.62 -2.92
C ASP A 110 -17.02 -20.21 -2.53
N LEU A 111 -17.27 -19.76 -1.31
CA LEU A 111 -16.84 -18.44 -0.82
C LEU A 111 -16.29 -18.57 0.60
N ARG A 112 -15.14 -17.96 0.86
CA ARG A 112 -14.68 -17.73 2.24
C ARG A 112 -15.04 -16.32 2.66
N PHE A 113 -15.42 -16.17 3.91
CA PHE A 113 -15.72 -14.87 4.50
C PHE A 113 -15.24 -14.83 5.95
N LYS A 114 -15.01 -13.61 6.45
CA LYS A 114 -14.64 -13.37 7.84
C LYS A 114 -15.35 -12.12 8.36
N GLU A 115 -15.92 -12.25 9.55
CA GLU A 115 -16.47 -11.13 10.31
C GLU A 115 -15.31 -10.29 10.89
N HIS A 116 -15.38 -8.97 10.75
CA HIS A 116 -14.45 -8.02 11.37
C HIS A 116 -15.27 -6.98 12.12
N GLU A 117 -15.04 -6.86 13.44
CA GLU A 117 -15.72 -5.90 14.32
C GLU A 117 -17.26 -5.98 14.31
N ILE A 118 -17.79 -7.16 13.97
CA ILE A 118 -19.22 -7.46 13.98
C ILE A 118 -19.44 -8.96 14.22
N LYS A 119 -20.63 -9.34 14.67
CA LYS A 119 -21.13 -10.72 14.65
C LYS A 119 -22.32 -10.78 13.69
N LEU A 120 -22.08 -11.15 12.44
CA LEU A 120 -23.05 -11.23 11.38
C LEU A 120 -22.75 -12.41 10.43
N LYS A 121 -23.57 -13.45 10.54
CA LYS A 121 -23.52 -14.62 9.64
C LYS A 121 -24.47 -14.43 8.46
N PRO A 122 -24.13 -14.98 7.27
CA PRO A 122 -25.03 -14.92 6.12
C PRO A 122 -26.16 -15.94 6.23
N GLU A 123 -27.31 -15.61 5.65
CA GLU A 123 -28.27 -16.59 5.17
C GLU A 123 -27.70 -17.26 3.92
N ILE A 124 -27.64 -18.59 3.91
CA ILE A 124 -27.08 -19.36 2.79
C ILE A 124 -28.19 -20.15 2.10
N SER A 125 -28.29 -20.01 0.78
CA SER A 125 -29.24 -20.76 -0.05
C SER A 125 -28.61 -21.19 -1.37
N ALA A 126 -29.21 -22.20 -2.01
CA ALA A 126 -28.86 -22.62 -3.36
C ALA A 126 -29.75 -21.91 -4.39
N GLU A 127 -29.17 -21.53 -5.53
CA GLU A 127 -29.87 -20.88 -6.64
C GLU A 127 -29.33 -21.45 -7.96
N GLY A 128 -29.89 -22.60 -8.38
CA GLY A 128 -29.41 -23.35 -9.54
C GLY A 128 -27.98 -23.88 -9.31
N THR A 129 -27.05 -23.50 -10.19
CA THR A 129 -25.61 -23.87 -10.08
C THR A 129 -24.80 -22.94 -9.17
N TYR A 130 -25.48 -22.03 -8.45
CA TYR A 130 -24.85 -21.05 -7.57
C TYR A 130 -25.24 -21.27 -6.12
N LYS A 131 -24.34 -20.88 -5.23
CA LYS A 131 -24.56 -20.70 -3.79
C LYS A 131 -24.67 -19.21 -3.52
N LYS A 132 -25.71 -18.82 -2.78
CA LYS A 132 -26.03 -17.44 -2.43
C LYS A 132 -25.79 -17.23 -0.95
N TYR A 133 -25.06 -16.17 -0.63
CA TYR A 133 -24.80 -15.69 0.72
C TYR A 133 -25.41 -14.31 0.85
N LYS A 134 -26.30 -14.11 1.83
CA LYS A 134 -26.93 -12.82 2.09
C LYS A 134 -26.65 -12.37 3.52
N TRP A 135 -26.03 -11.20 3.66
CA TRP A 135 -25.89 -10.50 4.93
C TRP A 135 -26.86 -9.33 4.97
N THR A 136 -27.38 -9.00 6.14
CA THR A 136 -28.30 -7.86 6.32
C THR A 136 -28.04 -7.19 7.65
N VAL A 137 -27.93 -5.87 7.63
CA VAL A 137 -27.77 -5.00 8.80
C VAL A 137 -28.90 -3.98 8.79
N ASN A 138 -29.50 -3.75 9.96
CA ASN A 138 -30.53 -2.73 10.13
C ASN A 138 -30.20 -1.86 11.34
N ASN A 139 -30.50 -0.56 11.23
CA ASN A 139 -30.38 0.42 12.30
C ASN A 139 -29.01 0.44 12.99
N MET A 140 -27.92 0.45 12.22
CA MET A 140 -26.56 0.62 12.77
C MET A 140 -26.28 2.10 13.05
N PRO A 141 -25.85 2.47 14.26
CA PRO A 141 -25.52 3.85 14.59
C PRO A 141 -24.24 4.31 13.88
N ALA A 142 -24.10 5.63 13.75
CA ALA A 142 -22.90 6.21 13.15
C ALA A 142 -21.67 6.04 14.04
N ILE A 143 -20.54 5.71 13.41
CA ILE A 143 -19.21 5.75 14.05
C ILE A 143 -18.68 7.17 13.94
N LYS A 144 -18.42 7.84 15.06
CA LYS A 144 -17.88 9.20 15.05
C LYS A 144 -16.42 9.19 14.62
N TYR A 145 -16.03 10.17 13.82
CA TYR A 145 -14.62 10.41 13.54
C TYR A 145 -13.93 11.02 14.75
N GLU A 146 -12.83 10.41 15.18
CA GLU A 146 -11.97 10.93 16.24
C GLU A 146 -10.66 11.41 15.60
N PRO A 147 -10.26 12.70 15.78
CA PRO A 147 -8.99 13.20 15.28
C PRO A 147 -7.82 12.38 15.81
N GLY A 148 -6.94 11.93 14.92
CA GLY A 148 -5.81 11.06 15.27
C GLY A 148 -6.18 9.58 15.47
N SER A 149 -7.44 9.18 15.21
CA SER A 149 -7.81 7.77 15.19
C SER A 149 -7.04 7.00 14.12
N VAL A 150 -6.89 5.70 14.35
CA VAL A 150 -6.37 4.78 13.33
C VAL A 150 -7.33 4.71 12.13
N ARG A 151 -6.86 4.13 11.04
CA ARG A 151 -7.67 3.96 9.84
C ARG A 151 -8.88 3.06 10.12
N SER A 152 -9.96 3.26 9.36
CA SER A 152 -11.23 2.53 9.52
C SER A 152 -11.07 1.01 9.41
N ASP A 153 -10.11 0.52 8.64
CA ASP A 153 -9.83 -0.91 8.47
C ASP A 153 -9.37 -1.65 9.74
N TYR A 154 -9.13 -0.93 10.84
CA TYR A 154 -8.84 -1.50 12.15
C TYR A 154 -10.07 -1.80 13.01
N TYR A 155 -11.14 -1.02 12.88
CA TYR A 155 -12.25 -1.05 13.85
C TYR A 155 -13.65 -0.94 13.24
N PHE A 156 -13.76 -0.82 11.91
CA PHE A 156 -15.07 -0.71 11.25
C PHE A 156 -15.70 -2.09 11.05
N PRO A 157 -17.02 -2.24 11.33
CA PRO A 157 -17.73 -3.47 11.07
C PRO A 157 -17.78 -3.75 9.57
N ARG A 158 -17.29 -4.92 9.16
CA ARG A 158 -17.34 -5.39 7.77
C ARG A 158 -17.32 -6.90 7.68
N ILE A 159 -17.67 -7.43 6.50
CA ILE A 159 -17.41 -8.82 6.14
C ILE A 159 -16.33 -8.86 5.06
N ILE A 160 -15.20 -9.44 5.40
CA ILE A 160 -14.06 -9.62 4.49
C ILE A 160 -14.33 -10.85 3.64
N LEU A 161 -14.20 -10.74 2.32
CA LEU A 161 -14.48 -11.84 1.37
C LEU A 161 -13.21 -12.32 0.69
N ALA A 162 -13.09 -13.64 0.50
CA ALA A 162 -11.94 -14.21 -0.21
C ALA A 162 -12.31 -15.43 -1.07
N PRO A 163 -11.68 -15.59 -2.24
CA PRO A 163 -11.84 -16.78 -3.07
C PRO A 163 -11.17 -18.00 -2.43
N ASN A 164 -11.65 -19.21 -2.74
CA ASN A 164 -10.85 -20.42 -2.58
C ASN A 164 -9.87 -20.61 -3.74
N LYS A 165 -10.37 -20.43 -4.96
CA LYS A 165 -9.60 -20.47 -6.21
C LYS A 165 -9.86 -19.19 -6.98
N PHE A 166 -8.83 -18.72 -7.68
CA PHE A 166 -8.94 -17.51 -8.45
C PHE A 166 -8.27 -17.62 -9.82
N LYS A 167 -8.71 -16.75 -10.73
CA LYS A 167 -8.03 -16.47 -11.98
C LYS A 167 -7.67 -15.00 -12.03
N ILE A 168 -6.46 -14.68 -12.44
CA ILE A 168 -6.04 -13.32 -12.75
C ILE A 168 -5.17 -13.33 -14.01
N TYR A 169 -5.59 -12.56 -15.02
CA TYR A 169 -5.07 -12.67 -16.38
C TYR A 169 -5.05 -14.14 -16.87
N ASN A 170 -3.90 -14.64 -17.30
CA ASN A 170 -3.71 -16.01 -17.79
C ASN A 170 -3.21 -16.98 -16.71
N THR A 171 -3.31 -16.60 -15.44
CA THR A 171 -2.85 -17.42 -14.31
C THR A 171 -4.02 -17.84 -13.42
N THR A 172 -3.88 -19.01 -12.82
CA THR A 172 -4.84 -19.54 -11.84
C THR A 172 -4.11 -19.91 -10.58
N GLY A 173 -4.76 -19.75 -9.44
CA GLY A 173 -4.18 -20.05 -8.14
C GLY A 173 -5.22 -20.42 -7.10
N GLU A 174 -4.74 -20.90 -5.96
CA GLU A 174 -5.55 -21.21 -4.79
C GLU A 174 -5.12 -20.34 -3.62
N MET A 175 -6.09 -19.99 -2.77
CA MET A 175 -5.89 -19.12 -1.60
C MET A 175 -6.50 -19.75 -0.34
N THR A 176 -6.59 -21.07 -0.28
CA THR A 176 -7.10 -21.80 0.89
C THR A 176 -6.11 -21.80 2.06
N SER A 177 -4.83 -21.52 1.81
CA SER A 177 -3.76 -21.39 2.79
C SER A 177 -2.72 -20.36 2.34
N TRP A 178 -1.93 -19.83 3.29
CA TRP A 178 -0.75 -19.02 2.96
C TRP A 178 0.24 -19.80 2.10
N ASN A 179 0.36 -21.10 2.35
CA ASN A 179 1.20 -21.99 1.56
C ASN A 179 0.81 -21.99 0.07
N ALA A 180 -0.47 -22.23 -0.22
CA ALA A 180 -1.01 -22.24 -1.59
C ALA A 180 -0.87 -20.87 -2.28
N LEU A 181 -1.14 -19.77 -1.57
CA LEU A 181 -0.96 -18.42 -2.13
C LEU A 181 0.51 -18.15 -2.49
N GLY A 182 1.45 -18.58 -1.65
CA GLY A 182 2.87 -18.44 -1.95
C GLY A 182 3.36 -19.36 -3.08
N GLN A 183 2.79 -20.56 -3.25
CA GLN A 183 3.09 -21.42 -4.42
C GLN A 183 2.66 -20.74 -5.72
N TRP A 184 1.47 -20.12 -5.76
CA TRP A 184 1.05 -19.34 -6.91
C TRP A 184 2.00 -18.17 -7.17
N ARG A 185 2.40 -17.40 -6.15
CA ARG A 185 3.38 -16.31 -6.31
C ARG A 185 4.73 -16.82 -6.83
N GLN A 186 5.24 -17.92 -6.29
CA GLN A 186 6.47 -18.55 -6.76
C GLN A 186 6.38 -18.93 -8.24
N SER A 187 5.24 -19.46 -8.70
CA SER A 187 5.03 -19.80 -10.11
C SER A 187 5.19 -18.61 -11.06
N LEU A 188 4.93 -17.38 -10.60
CA LEU A 188 5.14 -16.16 -11.38
C LEU A 188 6.62 -15.81 -11.54
N TYR A 189 7.48 -16.28 -10.63
CA TYR A 189 8.89 -15.91 -10.53
C TYR A 189 9.82 -16.90 -11.25
N ASN A 190 9.32 -18.11 -11.57
CA ASN A 190 10.10 -19.18 -12.17
C ASN A 190 10.85 -18.74 -13.43
N GLY A 191 12.17 -18.96 -13.44
CA GLY A 191 13.06 -18.68 -14.57
C GLY A 191 13.39 -17.19 -14.78
N LEU A 192 13.01 -16.32 -13.84
CA LEU A 192 13.29 -14.89 -13.93
C LEU A 192 14.59 -14.46 -13.22
N ASP A 193 15.19 -15.33 -12.41
CA ASP A 193 16.30 -15.02 -11.51
C ASP A 193 17.70 -15.12 -12.13
N GLU A 194 17.79 -15.45 -13.42
CA GLU A 194 19.07 -15.63 -14.10
C GLU A 194 19.80 -14.29 -14.30
N LEU A 195 21.07 -14.26 -13.89
CA LEU A 195 22.00 -13.14 -14.09
C LEU A 195 23.07 -13.49 -15.14
N PRO A 196 23.54 -12.52 -15.95
CA PRO A 196 24.68 -12.74 -16.84
C PRO A 196 25.93 -13.21 -16.07
N ALA A 197 26.74 -14.08 -16.67
CA ALA A 197 27.94 -14.63 -16.02
C ALA A 197 28.92 -13.54 -15.53
N GLU A 198 29.12 -12.49 -16.33
CA GLU A 198 29.92 -11.33 -15.96
C GLU A 198 29.38 -10.63 -14.71
N ARG A 199 28.06 -10.54 -14.55
CA ARG A 199 27.43 -9.91 -13.38
C ARG A 199 27.57 -10.77 -12.13
N LYS A 200 27.47 -12.09 -12.26
CA LYS A 200 27.80 -13.03 -11.17
C LYS A 200 29.25 -12.83 -10.71
N ALA A 201 30.19 -12.74 -11.66
CA ALA A 201 31.61 -12.49 -11.36
C ALA A 201 31.85 -11.12 -10.71
N PHE A 202 31.15 -10.07 -11.18
CA PHE A 202 31.22 -8.74 -10.58
C PHE A 202 30.83 -8.76 -9.10
N PHE A 203 29.69 -9.37 -8.75
CA PHE A 203 29.24 -9.43 -7.35
C PHE A 203 30.13 -10.32 -6.50
N ALA A 204 30.63 -11.44 -7.04
CA ALA A 204 31.61 -12.26 -6.35
C ALA A 204 32.88 -11.47 -5.99
N ASN A 205 33.38 -10.63 -6.91
CA ASN A 205 34.52 -9.76 -6.65
C ASN A 205 34.18 -8.60 -5.70
N LEU A 206 32.96 -8.02 -5.77
CA LEU A 206 32.52 -6.96 -4.86
C LEU A 206 32.59 -7.39 -3.39
N VAL A 207 32.30 -8.66 -3.12
CA VAL A 207 32.18 -9.19 -1.75
C VAL A 207 33.37 -10.07 -1.33
N LYS A 208 34.43 -10.14 -2.13
CA LYS A 208 35.54 -11.11 -1.94
C LYS A 208 36.29 -10.93 -0.62
N ASP A 209 36.43 -9.68 -0.18
CA ASP A 209 37.17 -9.30 1.03
C ASP A 209 36.22 -9.07 2.23
N ALA A 210 34.93 -9.36 2.08
CA ALA A 210 33.96 -9.20 3.16
C ALA A 210 34.21 -10.25 4.27
N PRO A 211 34.30 -9.84 5.54
CA PRO A 211 34.67 -10.72 6.65
C PRO A 211 33.59 -11.75 7.00
N ASP A 212 32.33 -11.45 6.72
CA ASP A 212 31.18 -12.29 7.05
C ASP A 212 30.03 -12.11 6.04
N GLU A 213 29.04 -13.00 6.11
CA GLU A 213 27.86 -12.97 5.24
C GLU A 213 27.07 -11.66 5.36
N ARG A 214 26.97 -11.10 6.57
CA ARG A 214 26.23 -9.85 6.82
C ARG A 214 26.84 -8.70 6.02
N THR A 215 28.15 -8.58 6.03
CA THR A 215 28.88 -7.55 5.27
C THR A 215 28.73 -7.77 3.76
N LYS A 216 28.66 -9.02 3.28
CA LYS A 216 28.37 -9.30 1.86
C LYS A 216 27.00 -8.75 1.46
N ILE A 217 25.98 -9.02 2.27
CA ILE A 217 24.60 -8.56 2.00
C ILE A 217 24.55 -7.03 2.01
N GLU A 218 25.20 -6.40 2.99
CA GLU A 218 25.25 -4.94 3.11
C GLU A 218 25.94 -4.28 1.91
N LEU A 219 27.07 -4.81 1.45
CA LEU A 219 27.76 -4.30 0.25
C LEU A 219 26.89 -4.38 -1.00
N VAL A 220 26.15 -5.48 -1.17
CA VAL A 220 25.24 -5.66 -2.31
C VAL A 220 24.02 -4.73 -2.19
N TYR A 221 23.45 -4.59 -0.99
CA TYR A 221 22.34 -3.67 -0.73
C TYR A 221 22.73 -2.21 -1.02
N ASN A 222 23.90 -1.78 -0.53
CA ASN A 222 24.46 -0.47 -0.81
C ASN A 222 24.72 -0.24 -2.31
N TYR A 223 25.16 -1.29 -3.03
CA TYR A 223 25.30 -1.22 -4.48
C TYR A 223 23.93 -1.03 -5.17
N LEU A 224 22.90 -1.77 -4.74
CA LEU A 224 21.54 -1.60 -5.27
C LEU A 224 21.06 -0.16 -5.09
N GLN A 225 21.10 0.37 -3.87
CA GLN A 225 20.60 1.73 -3.56
C GLN A 225 21.31 2.82 -4.37
N LYS A 226 22.62 2.70 -4.57
CA LYS A 226 23.42 3.69 -5.31
C LYS A 226 23.24 3.63 -6.82
N ASN A 227 22.91 2.47 -7.37
CA ASN A 227 22.97 2.23 -8.81
C ASN A 227 21.61 2.01 -9.46
N PHE A 228 20.53 1.85 -8.70
CA PHE A 228 19.20 1.53 -9.22
C PHE A 228 18.17 2.58 -8.81
N ARG A 229 17.20 2.83 -9.68
CA ARG A 229 16.11 3.79 -9.45
C ARG A 229 14.78 3.07 -9.29
N TYR A 230 14.01 3.47 -8.27
CA TYR A 230 12.62 3.04 -8.16
C TYR A 230 11.77 3.73 -9.23
N VAL A 231 10.98 2.94 -9.96
CA VAL A 231 9.99 3.42 -10.93
C VAL A 231 8.74 2.58 -10.75
N SER A 232 7.66 3.21 -10.28
CA SER A 232 6.36 2.56 -10.09
C SER A 232 5.74 2.20 -11.45
N ILE A 233 5.69 0.90 -11.77
CA ILE A 233 5.19 0.35 -13.05
C ILE A 233 4.24 -0.81 -12.74
N GLN A 234 2.95 -0.62 -12.99
CA GLN A 234 1.93 -1.66 -12.78
C GLN A 234 1.17 -1.91 -14.07
N LEU A 235 1.72 -2.80 -14.92
CA LEU A 235 1.12 -3.14 -16.21
C LEU A 235 0.71 -4.62 -16.24
N GLY A 236 -0.60 -4.87 -16.32
CA GLY A 236 -1.14 -6.22 -16.44
C GLY A 236 -0.70 -7.13 -15.29
N ILE A 237 -0.27 -8.35 -15.62
CA ILE A 237 0.29 -9.30 -14.65
C ILE A 237 1.57 -8.79 -13.96
N GLY A 238 2.23 -7.75 -14.51
CA GLY A 238 3.38 -7.08 -13.91
C GLY A 238 3.08 -6.49 -12.53
N GLY A 239 1.81 -6.26 -12.17
CA GLY A 239 1.42 -5.92 -10.80
C GLY A 239 1.77 -7.00 -9.75
N TRP A 240 2.00 -8.24 -10.17
CA TRP A 240 2.32 -9.39 -9.32
C TRP A 240 3.62 -10.11 -9.73
N LYS A 241 4.01 -10.02 -11.00
CA LYS A 241 5.19 -10.67 -11.57
C LYS A 241 6.37 -9.68 -11.69
N PRO A 242 7.56 -9.98 -11.14
CA PRO A 242 8.72 -9.11 -11.28
C PRO A 242 9.23 -9.10 -12.73
N PHE A 243 9.99 -8.06 -13.10
CA PHE A 243 10.82 -8.12 -14.29
C PHE A 243 11.93 -9.19 -14.12
N PRO A 244 12.42 -9.79 -15.21
CA PRO A 244 13.60 -10.66 -15.15
C PRO A 244 14.81 -9.93 -14.55
N ALA A 245 15.61 -10.62 -13.73
CA ALA A 245 16.78 -10.06 -13.07
C ALA A 245 17.79 -9.48 -14.08
N LYS A 246 17.99 -10.16 -15.22
CA LYS A 246 18.78 -9.65 -16.35
C LYS A 246 18.27 -8.29 -16.85
N PHE A 247 16.96 -8.14 -17.03
CA PHE A 247 16.38 -6.87 -17.49
C PHE A 247 16.59 -5.77 -16.46
N THR A 248 16.33 -6.05 -15.18
CA THR A 248 16.54 -5.08 -14.10
C THR A 248 18.01 -4.67 -14.01
N ASP A 249 18.95 -5.60 -14.16
CA ASP A 249 20.38 -5.28 -14.24
C ASP A 249 20.73 -4.40 -15.45
N GLU A 250 20.22 -4.70 -16.63
CA GLU A 250 20.51 -3.89 -17.84
C GLU A 250 19.94 -2.48 -17.74
N LYS A 251 18.74 -2.34 -17.18
CA LYS A 251 18.01 -1.07 -17.14
C LYS A 251 18.29 -0.22 -15.90
N LYS A 252 18.77 -0.83 -14.82
CA LYS A 252 19.05 -0.16 -13.55
C LYS A 252 17.84 0.58 -12.96
N TYR A 253 16.63 0.11 -13.25
CA TYR A 253 15.40 0.61 -12.63
C TYR A 253 14.35 -0.50 -12.48
N GLY A 254 13.38 -0.27 -11.61
CA GLY A 254 12.24 -1.16 -11.45
C GLY A 254 11.32 -0.74 -10.32
N ASP A 255 10.17 -1.41 -10.21
CA ASP A 255 9.25 -1.26 -9.09
C ASP A 255 9.65 -2.18 -7.91
N CYS A 256 8.79 -2.30 -6.90
CA CYS A 256 9.08 -3.08 -5.70
C CYS A 256 9.36 -4.55 -5.99
N LYS A 257 8.66 -5.12 -6.97
CA LYS A 257 8.85 -6.52 -7.37
C LYS A 257 10.19 -6.68 -8.05
N ALA A 258 10.50 -5.80 -9.00
CA ALA A 258 11.74 -5.86 -9.77
C ALA A 258 12.99 -5.69 -8.90
N LEU A 259 13.02 -4.69 -8.01
CA LEU A 259 14.21 -4.41 -7.19
C LEU A 259 14.42 -5.48 -6.12
N SER A 260 13.36 -5.89 -5.40
CA SER A 260 13.46 -6.95 -4.38
C SER A 260 13.81 -8.31 -4.99
N PHE A 261 13.27 -8.64 -6.17
CA PHE A 261 13.58 -9.88 -6.87
C PHE A 261 14.98 -9.88 -7.51
N TYR A 262 15.46 -8.73 -7.99
CA TYR A 262 16.85 -8.59 -8.43
C TYR A 262 17.83 -8.77 -7.26
N MET A 263 17.55 -8.18 -6.09
CA MET A 263 18.35 -8.39 -4.87
C MET A 263 18.38 -9.88 -4.48
N TYR A 264 17.23 -10.56 -4.48
CA TYR A 264 17.14 -12.02 -4.30
C TYR A 264 18.06 -12.77 -5.28
N SER A 265 18.03 -12.42 -6.56
CA SER A 265 18.79 -13.08 -7.62
C SER A 265 20.31 -12.90 -7.43
N VAL A 266 20.74 -11.71 -7.02
CA VAL A 266 22.15 -11.45 -6.71
C VAL A 266 22.60 -12.26 -5.50
N LEU A 267 21.85 -12.23 -4.39
CA LEU A 267 22.19 -13.01 -3.19
C LEU A 267 22.24 -14.52 -3.48
N LYS A 268 21.29 -15.03 -4.27
CA LYS A 268 21.28 -16.42 -4.73
C LYS A 268 22.55 -16.78 -5.51
N SER A 269 23.03 -15.88 -6.38
CA SER A 269 24.28 -16.10 -7.13
C SER A 269 25.53 -16.16 -6.26
N LEU A 270 25.46 -15.61 -5.04
CA LEU A 270 26.51 -15.65 -4.02
C LEU A 270 26.34 -16.82 -3.03
N GLY A 271 25.33 -17.68 -3.24
CA GLY A 271 24.99 -18.78 -2.33
C GLY A 271 24.27 -18.34 -1.05
N ILE A 272 23.81 -17.09 -0.97
CA ILE A 272 23.14 -16.53 0.21
C ILE A 272 21.63 -16.75 0.06
N LYS A 273 21.06 -17.46 1.03
CA LYS A 273 19.64 -17.80 1.03
C LYS A 273 18.79 -16.59 1.44
N SER A 274 17.84 -16.20 0.59
CA SER A 274 16.89 -15.13 0.86
C SER A 274 15.52 -15.45 0.28
N TYR A 275 14.49 -14.71 0.68
CA TYR A 275 13.12 -14.87 0.22
C TYR A 275 12.50 -13.52 -0.07
N VAL A 276 11.85 -13.42 -1.22
CA VAL A 276 10.97 -12.30 -1.53
C VAL A 276 9.76 -12.35 -0.60
N ALA A 277 9.45 -11.21 0.02
CA ALA A 277 8.42 -11.10 1.04
C ALA A 277 7.34 -10.11 0.59
N SER A 278 6.11 -10.59 0.40
CA SER A 278 4.95 -9.72 0.14
C SER A 278 4.45 -9.13 1.45
N ILE A 279 4.17 -7.84 1.48
CA ILE A 279 3.84 -7.11 2.70
C ILE A 279 2.73 -6.09 2.48
N ASN A 280 1.93 -5.85 3.53
CA ASN A 280 0.92 -4.79 3.55
C ASN A 280 1.58 -3.49 4.02
N ALA A 281 2.21 -2.79 3.09
CA ALA A 281 2.95 -1.58 3.37
C ALA A 281 2.06 -0.33 3.41
N GLY A 282 2.53 0.67 4.13
CA GLY A 282 1.84 1.93 4.39
C GLY A 282 1.96 2.30 5.85
N SER A 283 1.97 3.60 6.15
CA SER A 283 2.03 4.08 7.54
C SER A 283 0.82 3.55 8.32
N ASN A 284 1.09 2.85 9.43
CA ASN A 284 0.08 2.24 10.30
C ASN A 284 -0.96 1.39 9.55
N MET A 285 -0.53 0.56 8.59
CA MET A 285 -1.37 -0.46 7.99
C MET A 285 -1.45 -1.70 8.91
N PRO A 286 -2.59 -2.41 8.99
CA PRO A 286 -2.71 -3.55 9.88
C PRO A 286 -1.87 -4.74 9.37
N PRO A 287 -1.31 -5.55 10.30
CA PRO A 287 -0.73 -6.83 9.92
C PRO A 287 -1.82 -7.73 9.33
N VAL A 288 -1.47 -8.47 8.28
CA VAL A 288 -2.39 -9.44 7.67
C VAL A 288 -2.71 -10.55 8.67
N ASP A 289 -3.98 -10.94 8.74
CA ASP A 289 -4.47 -11.92 9.71
C ASP A 289 -3.94 -13.33 9.43
N PRO A 290 -3.15 -13.95 10.32
CA PRO A 290 -2.59 -15.28 10.08
C PRO A 290 -3.64 -16.38 9.87
N GLY A 291 -4.83 -16.24 10.45
CA GLY A 291 -5.92 -17.21 10.38
C GLY A 291 -6.82 -17.08 9.16
N PHE A 292 -6.63 -16.06 8.31
CA PHE A 292 -7.47 -15.84 7.13
C PHE A 292 -6.63 -15.53 5.88
N PRO A 293 -6.18 -16.57 5.14
CA PRO A 293 -5.45 -16.39 3.89
C PRO A 293 -6.20 -15.50 2.90
N ILE A 294 -5.63 -14.35 2.58
CA ILE A 294 -6.18 -13.36 1.65
C ILE A 294 -5.04 -12.59 0.96
N ASN A 295 -5.25 -12.09 -0.25
CA ASN A 295 -4.30 -11.19 -0.89
C ASN A 295 -4.48 -9.75 -0.40
N ALA A 296 -3.95 -9.44 0.79
CA ALA A 296 -3.94 -8.10 1.38
C ALA A 296 -2.56 -7.42 1.31
N PHE A 297 -1.72 -7.80 0.33
CA PHE A 297 -0.37 -7.26 0.16
C PHE A 297 -0.31 -6.26 -0.99
N ASN A 298 0.45 -5.18 -0.81
CA ASN A 298 0.61 -4.12 -1.81
C ASN A 298 2.09 -3.80 -2.13
N HIS A 299 3.05 -4.38 -1.40
CA HIS A 299 4.48 -4.11 -1.56
C HIS A 299 5.33 -5.38 -1.42
N LEU A 300 6.58 -5.33 -1.91
CA LEU A 300 7.53 -6.44 -1.83
C LEU A 300 8.89 -5.97 -1.30
N ILE A 301 9.39 -6.67 -0.29
CA ILE A 301 10.72 -6.49 0.32
C ILE A 301 11.51 -7.81 0.30
N LEU A 302 12.72 -7.84 0.87
CA LEU A 302 13.52 -9.06 0.97
C LEU A 302 13.79 -9.45 2.43
N CYS A 303 13.65 -10.74 2.72
CA CYS A 303 14.04 -11.37 3.99
C CYS A 303 15.24 -12.29 3.75
N VAL A 304 16.31 -12.15 4.54
CA VAL A 304 17.49 -13.02 4.51
C VAL A 304 17.56 -13.71 5.88
N PRO A 305 17.10 -14.97 6.02
CA PRO A 305 17.18 -15.69 7.28
C PRO A 305 18.63 -15.82 7.76
N GLN A 306 18.87 -15.64 9.05
CA GLN A 306 20.15 -15.86 9.72
C GLN A 306 19.97 -16.90 10.84
N LYS A 307 21.05 -17.28 11.51
CA LYS A 307 21.03 -18.32 12.56
C LYS A 307 20.15 -17.95 13.76
N HIS A 308 20.10 -16.67 14.13
CA HIS A 308 19.41 -16.18 15.34
C HIS A 308 18.21 -15.30 15.04
N ASP A 309 18.27 -14.52 13.96
CA ASP A 309 17.20 -13.62 13.52
C ASP A 309 17.24 -13.53 11.99
N SER A 310 16.67 -12.50 11.40
CA SER A 310 16.56 -12.27 9.96
C SER A 310 17.07 -10.88 9.62
N ILE A 311 17.66 -10.76 8.43
CA ILE A 311 17.97 -9.46 7.84
C ILE A 311 16.82 -9.06 6.92
N TRP A 312 16.29 -7.85 7.10
CA TRP A 312 15.22 -7.31 6.26
C TRP A 312 15.72 -6.13 5.42
N LEU A 313 15.42 -6.15 4.12
CA LEU A 313 15.90 -5.14 3.17
C LEU A 313 14.73 -4.47 2.44
N GLU A 314 14.63 -3.15 2.58
CA GLU A 314 13.73 -2.30 1.81
C GLU A 314 14.39 -1.91 0.48
N CYS A 315 14.21 -2.75 -0.54
CA CYS A 315 14.91 -2.61 -1.82
C CYS A 315 14.42 -1.43 -2.69
N THR A 316 13.38 -0.70 -2.29
CA THR A 316 12.85 0.44 -3.06
C THR A 316 13.32 1.80 -2.58
N SER A 317 13.94 1.88 -1.41
CA SER A 317 14.46 3.12 -0.86
C SER A 317 15.94 3.30 -1.15
N GLN A 318 16.35 4.49 -1.58
CA GLN A 318 17.75 4.84 -1.80
C GLN A 318 18.49 5.21 -0.51
N THR A 319 17.77 5.38 0.61
CA THR A 319 18.33 5.92 1.86
C THR A 319 17.96 5.14 3.11
N THR A 320 17.06 4.15 3.03
CA THR A 320 16.72 3.32 4.19
C THR A 320 17.92 2.48 4.59
N ASP A 321 18.27 2.53 5.88
CA ASP A 321 19.43 1.85 6.44
C ASP A 321 19.39 0.32 6.20
N PHE A 322 20.56 -0.29 6.15
CA PHE A 322 20.69 -1.73 6.10
C PHE A 322 20.07 -2.40 7.32
N ASN A 323 19.29 -3.47 7.10
CA ASN A 323 18.61 -4.23 8.15
C ASN A 323 17.66 -3.39 9.01
N TYR A 324 16.91 -2.50 8.38
CA TYR A 324 15.94 -1.64 9.04
C TYR A 324 14.68 -1.53 8.17
N LEU A 325 13.53 -1.58 8.82
CA LEU A 325 12.22 -1.33 8.21
C LEU A 325 11.62 -0.12 8.90
N SER A 326 11.07 0.82 8.13
CA SER A 326 10.38 2.00 8.66
C SER A 326 8.91 1.67 8.97
N ASN A 327 8.15 2.67 9.45
CA ASN A 327 6.71 2.56 9.69
C ASN A 327 5.90 2.09 8.45
N PHE A 328 6.51 2.18 7.26
CA PHE A 328 5.97 1.70 6.01
C PHE A 328 5.87 0.17 5.96
N THR A 329 6.82 -0.57 6.55
CA THR A 329 6.94 -2.04 6.41
C THR A 329 7.23 -2.81 7.72
N GLU A 330 7.51 -2.13 8.82
CA GLU A 330 7.65 -2.75 10.13
C GLU A 330 6.31 -3.18 10.73
N ASN A 331 6.33 -4.05 11.76
CA ASN A 331 5.16 -4.49 12.51
C ASN A 331 4.03 -4.99 11.58
N ARG A 332 4.38 -5.88 10.66
CA ARG A 332 3.47 -6.56 9.73
C ARG A 332 3.65 -8.06 9.81
N ASN A 333 2.73 -8.78 9.18
CA ASN A 333 2.92 -10.15 8.79
C ASN A 333 3.25 -10.21 7.30
N ALA A 334 4.48 -10.60 6.98
CA ALA A 334 4.97 -10.72 5.61
C ALA A 334 4.86 -12.16 5.10
N LEU A 335 4.39 -12.33 3.86
CA LEU A 335 4.32 -13.63 3.20
C LEU A 335 5.63 -13.88 2.45
N LEU A 336 6.49 -14.73 3.02
CA LEU A 336 7.68 -15.22 2.36
C LEU A 336 7.30 -16.20 1.25
N VAL A 337 7.80 -15.96 0.04
CA VAL A 337 7.69 -16.88 -1.09
C VAL A 337 8.89 -17.82 -1.04
N THR A 338 8.66 -19.05 -0.60
CA THR A 338 9.71 -20.08 -0.41
C THR A 338 9.55 -21.22 -1.41
N GLU A 339 10.50 -22.14 -1.39
CA GLU A 339 10.53 -23.25 -2.35
C GLU A 339 9.40 -24.26 -2.14
N ASN A 340 8.84 -24.27 -0.93
CA ASN A 340 7.74 -25.13 -0.52
C ASN A 340 6.39 -24.39 -0.48
N GLY A 341 6.34 -23.14 -0.96
CA GLY A 341 5.15 -22.28 -0.89
C GLY A 341 5.28 -21.13 0.09
N GLY A 342 4.16 -20.54 0.45
CA GLY A 342 4.09 -19.36 1.30
C GLY A 342 4.22 -19.64 2.80
N VAL A 343 4.99 -18.81 3.49
CA VAL A 343 5.11 -18.81 4.95
C VAL A 343 4.89 -17.39 5.46
N LEU A 344 3.94 -17.20 6.36
CA LEU A 344 3.69 -15.92 6.98
C LEU A 344 4.61 -15.74 8.19
N VAL A 345 5.36 -14.64 8.26
CA VAL A 345 6.28 -14.33 9.36
C VAL A 345 6.09 -12.88 9.83
N PRO A 346 6.26 -12.59 11.12
CA PRO A 346 6.24 -11.21 11.60
C PRO A 346 7.50 -10.47 11.14
N THR A 347 7.36 -9.19 10.78
CA THR A 347 8.49 -8.27 10.61
C THR A 347 8.87 -7.64 11.95
N PRO A 348 10.10 -7.10 12.09
CA PRO A 348 10.52 -6.37 13.28
C PRO A 348 9.55 -5.24 13.64
N VAL A 349 9.48 -4.91 14.92
CA VAL A 349 8.65 -3.82 15.46
C VAL A 349 9.57 -2.73 16.01
N SER A 350 9.39 -1.48 15.60
CA SER A 350 10.13 -0.36 16.20
C SER A 350 9.83 -0.20 17.68
N ASP A 351 10.81 0.34 18.39
CA ASP A 351 10.62 0.85 19.74
C ASP A 351 10.16 2.31 19.66
N PRO A 352 8.93 2.65 20.07
CA PRO A 352 8.42 4.01 19.96
C PRO A 352 9.26 5.02 20.76
N ARG A 353 10.00 4.59 21.79
CA ARG A 353 10.91 5.47 22.55
C ARG A 353 12.12 5.93 21.74
N LYS A 354 12.42 5.24 20.63
CA LYS A 354 13.48 5.60 19.69
C LYS A 354 12.98 6.47 18.54
N ASN A 355 11.70 6.84 18.54
CA ASN A 355 11.15 7.80 17.59
C ASN A 355 11.01 9.16 18.31
N SER A 356 11.86 10.12 17.96
CA SER A 356 11.86 11.42 18.65
C SER A 356 12.19 12.57 17.70
N LEU A 357 11.57 13.71 17.97
CA LEU A 357 11.85 15.00 17.35
C LEU A 357 12.07 16.01 18.45
N VAL A 358 13.30 16.51 18.59
CA VAL A 358 13.64 17.58 19.53
C VAL A 358 14.08 18.80 18.74
N THR A 359 13.40 19.92 18.95
CA THR A 359 13.68 21.17 18.22
C THR A 359 14.16 22.26 19.16
N PHE A 360 15.23 22.97 18.78
CA PHE A 360 15.70 24.16 19.47
C PHE A 360 15.64 25.34 18.52
N THR A 361 14.76 26.30 18.80
CA THR A 361 14.58 27.49 17.96
C THR A 361 15.10 28.73 18.68
N ASN A 362 16.06 29.41 18.04
CA ASN A 362 16.48 30.75 18.43
C ASN A 362 15.76 31.76 17.53
N ILE A 363 15.09 32.74 18.14
CA ILE A 363 14.36 33.79 17.44
C ILE A 363 15.03 35.12 17.74
N TYR A 364 15.44 35.81 16.69
CA TYR A 364 15.88 37.19 16.73
C TYR A 364 14.80 38.05 16.09
N LEU A 365 14.36 39.10 16.78
CA LEU A 365 13.44 40.11 16.27
C LEU A 365 14.07 41.48 16.45
N ASP A 366 14.06 42.28 15.40
CA ASP A 366 14.50 43.67 15.49
C ASP A 366 13.31 44.65 15.57
N PRO A 367 13.55 45.93 15.90
CA PRO A 367 12.50 46.94 16.03
C PRO A 367 11.75 47.27 14.73
N SER A 368 12.27 46.87 13.57
CA SER A 368 11.60 47.02 12.26
C SER A 368 10.63 45.87 11.95
N ALA A 369 10.41 44.97 12.92
CA ALA A 369 9.66 43.73 12.78
C ALA A 369 10.28 42.72 11.80
N PHE A 370 11.56 42.90 11.45
CA PHE A 370 12.32 41.86 10.79
C PHE A 370 12.67 40.77 11.80
N GLY A 371 12.43 39.52 11.43
CA GLY A 371 12.67 38.36 12.26
C GLY A 371 13.58 37.35 11.58
N ARG A 372 14.59 36.87 12.29
CA ARG A 372 15.39 35.72 11.88
C ARG A 372 15.21 34.60 12.87
N THR A 373 14.91 33.42 12.38
CA THR A 373 14.90 32.20 13.21
C THR A 373 16.04 31.28 12.80
N THR A 374 16.51 30.48 13.73
CA THR A 374 17.38 29.34 13.45
C THR A 374 16.88 28.19 14.28
N THR A 375 16.47 27.11 13.62
CA THR A 375 15.97 25.91 14.30
C THR A 375 16.90 24.75 14.07
N LYS A 376 17.37 24.15 15.17
CA LYS A 376 18.06 22.87 15.13
C LYS A 376 17.08 21.74 15.39
N PHE A 377 17.14 20.68 14.59
CA PHE A 377 16.35 19.47 14.75
C PHE A 377 17.25 18.31 15.11
N PHE A 378 16.93 17.62 16.19
CA PHE A 378 17.53 16.34 16.58
C PHE A 378 16.47 15.26 16.43
N CYS A 379 16.68 14.35 15.47
CA CYS A 379 15.66 13.42 15.02
C CYS A 379 16.12 11.96 15.12
N ASN A 380 15.26 11.09 15.61
CA ASN A 380 15.42 9.64 15.59
C ASN A 380 14.18 8.96 15.02
N GLY A 381 14.33 7.73 14.53
CA GLY A 381 13.23 6.96 13.96
C GLY A 381 12.64 7.61 12.71
N GLU A 382 11.31 7.63 12.62
CA GLU A 382 10.58 8.17 11.47
C GLU A 382 10.92 9.64 11.20
N PHE A 383 11.06 10.47 12.25
CA PHE A 383 11.40 11.88 12.07
C PHE A 383 12.77 12.10 11.42
N ARG A 384 13.71 11.17 11.62
CA ARG A 384 15.02 11.22 10.95
C ARG A 384 14.86 10.98 9.45
N GLU A 385 14.08 9.97 9.08
CA GLU A 385 13.80 9.66 7.67
C GLU A 385 13.08 10.83 6.98
N SER A 386 12.02 11.37 7.59
CA SER A 386 11.29 12.51 7.04
C SER A 386 12.19 13.75 6.86
N MET A 387 13.08 14.04 7.81
CA MET A 387 14.02 15.17 7.68
C MET A 387 15.11 14.89 6.63
N GLN A 388 15.55 13.64 6.48
CA GLN A 388 16.51 13.27 5.45
C GLN A 388 15.90 13.42 4.06
N GLU A 389 14.67 12.94 3.85
CA GLU A 389 13.92 13.14 2.61
C GLU A 389 13.73 14.61 2.30
N LEU A 390 13.29 15.40 3.30
CA LEU A 390 13.15 16.85 3.18
C LEU A 390 14.46 17.51 2.73
N SER A 391 15.61 17.09 3.30
CA SER A 391 16.92 17.65 2.95
C SER A 391 17.35 17.42 1.50
N MET A 392 16.77 16.40 0.84
CA MET A 392 17.04 16.06 -0.57
C MET A 392 15.96 16.60 -1.52
N ALA A 393 14.82 17.06 -1.00
CA ALA A 393 13.71 17.60 -1.78
C ALA A 393 14.08 18.94 -2.45
N LYS A 394 13.28 19.33 -3.45
CA LYS A 394 13.45 20.65 -4.09
C LYS A 394 13.08 21.75 -3.10
N ILE A 395 13.61 22.95 -3.32
CA ILE A 395 13.41 24.09 -2.39
C ILE A 395 11.92 24.43 -2.19
N ASP A 396 11.09 24.31 -3.23
CA ASP A 396 9.65 24.59 -3.12
C ASP A 396 8.95 23.55 -2.23
N ASP A 397 9.26 22.26 -2.43
CA ASP A 397 8.74 21.15 -1.61
C ASP A 397 9.22 21.27 -0.15
N GLN A 398 10.47 21.71 0.04
CA GLN A 398 11.00 22.01 1.37
C GLN A 398 10.20 23.10 2.06
N LYS A 399 9.95 24.21 1.36
CA LYS A 399 9.16 25.34 1.87
C LYS A 399 7.75 24.90 2.25
N GLU A 400 7.10 24.12 1.38
CA GLU A 400 5.76 23.60 1.61
C GLU A 400 5.72 22.75 2.88
N ALA A 401 6.62 21.76 3.01
CA ALA A 401 6.67 20.90 4.18
C ALA A 401 6.97 21.68 5.47
N ILE A 402 7.93 22.62 5.44
CA ILE A 402 8.28 23.45 6.60
C ILE A 402 7.06 24.25 7.09
N VAL A 403 6.29 24.83 6.17
CA VAL A 403 5.12 25.65 6.52
C VAL A 403 3.93 24.79 6.94
N TYR A 404 3.55 23.81 6.12
CA TYR A 404 2.28 23.10 6.29
C TYR A 404 2.41 21.84 7.15
N ALA A 405 3.53 21.13 7.10
CA ALA A 405 3.72 19.92 7.91
C ALA A 405 4.32 20.24 9.29
N TYR A 406 5.29 21.17 9.35
CA TYR A 406 5.96 21.54 10.61
C TYR A 406 5.45 22.84 11.25
N GLY A 407 4.51 23.53 10.60
CA GLY A 407 3.80 24.68 11.19
C GLY A 407 4.62 25.97 11.31
N PHE A 408 5.75 26.09 10.62
CA PHE A 408 6.50 27.34 10.57
C PHE A 408 5.73 28.42 9.81
N LYS A 409 5.97 29.68 10.15
CA LYS A 409 5.47 30.79 9.33
C LYS A 409 6.21 30.81 8.00
N GLN A 410 5.50 31.20 6.94
CA GLN A 410 6.08 31.32 5.60
C GLN A 410 7.29 32.28 5.63
N PRO A 411 8.50 31.79 5.32
CA PRO A 411 9.68 32.64 5.30
C PRO A 411 9.81 33.37 3.96
N ASP A 412 10.39 34.57 4.00
CA ASP A 412 10.85 35.30 2.81
C ASP A 412 12.02 34.53 2.16
N GLU A 413 12.99 34.12 2.98
CA GLU A 413 14.14 33.28 2.62
C GLU A 413 14.35 32.20 3.69
N PHE A 414 14.78 31.01 3.28
CA PHE A 414 15.15 29.95 4.21
C PHE A 414 16.27 29.08 3.64
N LYS A 415 16.93 28.33 4.52
CA LYS A 415 17.95 27.35 4.14
C LYS A 415 17.85 26.14 5.04
N PHE A 416 17.47 25.00 4.47
CA PHE A 416 17.46 23.73 5.19
C PHE A 416 18.71 22.91 4.86
N THR A 417 19.43 22.44 5.88
CA THR A 417 20.67 21.66 5.71
C THR A 417 20.77 20.50 6.68
N LYS A 418 21.15 19.32 6.16
CA LYS A 418 21.62 18.19 6.98
C LYS A 418 23.02 18.51 7.53
N ILE A 419 23.18 18.44 8.85
CA ILE A 419 24.45 18.68 9.56
C ILE A 419 25.14 17.35 9.89
N ALA A 420 24.37 16.40 10.41
CA ALA A 420 24.78 15.03 10.70
C ALA A 420 23.61 14.08 10.40
N ASP A 421 23.77 12.78 10.64
CA ASP A 421 22.71 11.81 10.32
C ASP A 421 21.37 12.13 11.00
N GLN A 422 21.45 12.57 12.26
CA GLN A 422 20.32 12.84 13.14
C GLN A 422 20.15 14.34 13.44
N GLU A 423 20.94 15.21 12.80
CA GLU A 423 20.95 16.66 13.08
C GLU A 423 20.73 17.48 11.80
N PHE A 424 19.75 18.38 11.84
CA PHE A 424 19.39 19.27 10.73
C PHE A 424 19.24 20.70 11.22
N ASN A 425 19.48 21.67 10.34
CA ASN A 425 19.28 23.10 10.61
C ASN A 425 18.34 23.71 9.57
N LEU A 426 17.41 24.52 10.06
CA LEU A 426 16.59 25.47 9.29
C LEU A 426 16.97 26.91 9.62
#